data_AF-A0A2H0H0P4-F1
#
_entry.id   AF-A0A2H0H0P4-F1
#
_cell.length_a   1.000
_cell.length_b   1.000
_cell.length_c   1.000
_cell.angle_alpha   90.00
_cell.angle_beta   90.00
_cell.angle_gamma   90.00
#
_symmetry.space_group_name_H-M   'P 1'
#
loop_
_entity.id
_entity.type
_entity.pdbx_description
1 polymer ?
#
loop_
_entity_poly.entity_id
_entity_poly.type
_entity_poly.pdbx_seq_one_letter_code
_entity_poly.pdbx_strand_id
1 'polypeptide(L)'
;PKEKFTYGPDMLFWIECYYQAGATERANQTVKDLADRYTQDLAYYSSLPNRFLTFYEDDVQESMAVLQRLMQMTKQYKQPELSAEIEKVFYDYMSTLQLK
;
A
#
# COMPACT_ATOMS: atom_id res chain seq x y z
N PRO A 1 3.14 -16.86 -15.79
CA PRO A 1 2.51 -16.83 -14.46
C PRO A 1 3.15 -15.75 -13.58
N LYS A 2 2.49 -14.57 -13.50
CA LYS A 2 2.73 -13.57 -12.44
C LYS A 2 2.29 -14.07 -11.04
N GLU A 3 1.81 -15.32 -10.96
CA GLU A 3 1.13 -15.95 -9.84
C GLU A 3 2.03 -16.66 -8.81
N LYS A 4 3.37 -16.50 -8.85
CA LYS A 4 4.26 -17.15 -7.87
C LYS A 4 4.93 -16.24 -6.85
N PHE A 5 4.72 -14.93 -6.94
CA PHE A 5 5.03 -14.01 -5.84
C PHE A 5 3.74 -13.36 -5.40
N THR A 6 3.23 -13.77 -4.23
CA THR A 6 2.21 -13.01 -3.53
C THR A 6 2.81 -11.64 -3.24
N TYR A 7 2.23 -10.57 -3.80
CA TYR A 7 2.66 -9.20 -3.50
C TYR A 7 2.30 -8.89 -2.04
N GLY A 8 3.14 -9.31 -1.10
CA GLY A 8 2.99 -9.06 0.33
C GLY A 8 3.99 -8.02 0.84
N PRO A 9 4.13 -7.86 2.17
CA PRO A 9 5.03 -6.88 2.77
C PRO A 9 6.50 -7.04 2.35
N ASP A 10 6.92 -8.26 2.01
CA ASP A 10 8.28 -8.57 1.52
C ASP A 10 8.65 -7.79 0.25
N MET A 11 7.65 -7.34 -0.52
CA MET A 11 7.88 -6.52 -1.71
C MET A 11 8.50 -5.15 -1.39
N LEU A 12 8.34 -4.66 -0.15
CA LEU A 12 8.99 -3.43 0.31
C LEU A 12 10.52 -3.53 0.21
N PHE A 13 11.09 -4.70 0.51
CA PHE A 13 12.53 -4.94 0.37
C PHE A 13 12.95 -4.85 -1.10
N TRP A 14 12.19 -5.47 -2.01
CA TRP A 14 12.49 -5.45 -3.44
C TRP A 14 12.38 -4.06 -4.05
N ILE A 15 11.37 -3.28 -3.64
CA ILE A 15 11.20 -1.89 -4.05
C ILE A 15 12.43 -1.07 -3.65
N GLU A 16 12.91 -1.22 -2.41
CA GLU A 16 14.12 -0.55 -1.93
C GLU A 16 15.34 -0.92 -2.79
N CYS A 17 15.54 -2.21 -3.06
CA CYS A 17 16.62 -2.68 -3.92
C CYS A 17 16.54 -2.10 -5.34
N TYR A 18 15.35 -2.03 -5.94
CA TYR A 18 15.19 -1.44 -7.27
C TYR A 18 15.54 0.04 -7.29
N TYR A 19 15.09 0.82 -6.30
CA TYR A 19 15.46 2.22 -6.23
C TYR A 19 16.96 2.42 -6.01
N GLN A 20 17.59 1.66 -5.10
CA GLN A 20 19.03 1.73 -4.84
C GLN A 20 19.87 1.33 -6.07
N ALA A 21 19.37 0.40 -6.89
CA ALA A 21 20.01 0.00 -8.13
C ALA A 21 19.78 0.99 -9.30
N GLY A 22 19.04 2.08 -9.09
CA GLY A 22 18.68 3.03 -10.15
C GLY A 22 17.61 2.50 -11.12
N ALA A 23 16.99 1.35 -10.82
CA ALA A 23 15.89 0.77 -11.60
C ALA A 23 14.54 1.43 -11.23
N THR A 24 14.49 2.77 -11.30
CA THR A 24 13.39 3.60 -10.79
C THR A 24 12.04 3.26 -11.42
N GLU A 25 11.98 3.03 -12.73
CA GLU A 25 10.71 2.70 -13.39
C GLU A 25 10.12 1.37 -12.86
N ARG A 26 10.98 0.38 -12.66
CA ARG A 26 10.58 -0.92 -12.08
C ARG A 26 10.18 -0.79 -10.62
N ALA A 27 10.88 0.04 -9.85
CA ALA A 27 10.52 0.36 -8.47
C ALA A 27 9.12 1.01 -8.43
N ASN A 28 8.88 2.04 -9.24
CA ASN A 28 7.60 2.74 -9.34
C ASN A 28 6.47 1.79 -9.74
N GLN A 29 6.68 0.91 -10.71
CA GLN A 29 5.68 -0.08 -11.09
C GLN A 29 5.36 -1.02 -9.94
N THR A 30 6.39 -1.49 -9.22
CA THR A 30 6.21 -2.41 -8.09
C THR A 30 5.48 -1.72 -6.92
N VAL A 31 5.77 -0.43 -6.67
CA VAL A 31 5.04 0.40 -5.71
C VAL A 31 3.56 0.50 -6.08
N LYS A 32 3.25 0.78 -7.36
CA LYS A 32 1.86 0.87 -7.85
C LYS A 32 1.12 -0.44 -7.66
N ASP A 33 1.71 -1.55 -8.12
CA ASP A 33 1.10 -2.88 -8.00
C ASP A 33 0.80 -3.23 -6.52
N LEU A 34 1.71 -2.90 -5.60
CA LEU A 34 1.54 -3.16 -4.17
C LEU A 34 0.51 -2.23 -3.53
N ALA A 35 0.54 -0.94 -3.87
CA ALA A 35 -0.44 0.04 -3.39
C ALA A 35 -1.86 -0.33 -3.84
N ASP A 36 -2.04 -0.71 -5.11
CA ASP A 36 -3.33 -1.12 -5.66
C ASP A 36 -3.89 -2.34 -4.93
N ARG A 37 -3.04 -3.33 -4.64
CA ARG A 37 -3.44 -4.52 -3.88
C ARG A 37 -3.95 -4.19 -2.48
N TYR A 38 -3.16 -3.46 -1.68
CA TYR A 38 -3.58 -3.10 -0.32
C TYR A 38 -4.75 -2.10 -0.29
N THR A 39 -4.90 -1.30 -1.35
CA THR A 39 -6.09 -0.46 -1.55
C THR A 39 -7.34 -1.31 -1.80
N GLN A 40 -7.23 -2.40 -2.55
CA GLN A 40 -8.34 -3.34 -2.75
C GLN A 40 -8.72 -4.07 -1.46
N ASP A 41 -7.74 -4.46 -0.65
CA ASP A 41 -7.99 -5.07 0.66
C ASP A 41 -8.75 -4.09 1.57
N LEU A 42 -8.30 -2.83 1.66
CA LEU A 42 -9.01 -1.79 2.42
C LEU A 42 -10.41 -1.48 1.87
N ALA A 43 -10.58 -1.48 0.54
CA ALA A 43 -11.90 -1.34 -0.08
C ALA A 43 -12.84 -2.49 0.34
N TYR A 44 -12.33 -3.71 0.39
CA TYR A 44 -13.09 -4.87 0.85
C TYR A 44 -13.47 -4.72 2.33
N TYR A 45 -12.52 -4.48 3.22
CA TYR A 45 -12.81 -4.37 4.66
C TYR A 45 -13.73 -3.18 4.97
N SER A 46 -13.56 -2.05 4.29
CA SER A 46 -14.46 -0.89 4.45
C SER A 46 -15.86 -1.13 3.88
N SER A 47 -16.06 -2.10 2.98
CA SER A 47 -17.39 -2.49 2.51
C SER A 47 -18.15 -3.40 3.49
N LEU A 48 -17.45 -4.05 4.43
CA LEU A 48 -18.06 -4.99 5.36
C LEU A 48 -18.90 -4.30 6.45
N PRO A 49 -19.98 -4.94 6.92
CA PRO A 49 -20.72 -4.52 8.10
C PRO A 49 -19.83 -4.40 9.35
N ASN A 50 -20.08 -3.40 10.21
CA ASN A 50 -19.21 -3.09 11.35
C ASN A 50 -18.94 -4.27 12.30
N ARG A 51 -19.90 -5.21 12.44
CA ARG A 51 -19.73 -6.42 13.25
C ARG A 51 -18.56 -7.33 12.79
N PHE A 52 -18.06 -7.15 11.58
CA PHE A 52 -16.96 -7.94 11.04
C PHE A 52 -15.60 -7.24 11.15
N LEU A 53 -15.56 -5.95 11.50
CA LEU A 53 -14.31 -5.17 11.49
C LEU A 53 -13.27 -5.73 12.45
N THR A 54 -13.68 -6.18 13.65
CA THR A 54 -12.76 -6.74 14.65
C THR A 54 -12.06 -8.01 14.17
N PHE A 55 -12.64 -8.75 13.21
CA PHE A 55 -11.99 -9.95 12.66
C PHE A 55 -10.87 -9.62 11.68
N TYR A 56 -10.88 -8.41 11.12
CA TYR A 56 -9.94 -7.95 10.09
C TYR A 56 -9.13 -6.74 10.56
N GLU A 57 -9.13 -6.46 11.86
CA GLU A 57 -8.42 -5.30 12.42
C GLU A 57 -6.93 -5.37 12.11
N ASP A 58 -6.32 -6.54 12.32
CA ASP A 58 -4.91 -6.78 12.01
C ASP A 58 -4.61 -6.58 10.52
N ASP A 59 -5.46 -7.10 9.63
CA ASP A 59 -5.28 -6.96 8.17
C ASP A 59 -5.42 -5.50 7.72
N VAL A 60 -6.36 -4.75 8.31
CA VAL A 60 -6.53 -3.32 8.06
C VAL A 60 -5.29 -2.55 8.53
N GLN A 61 -4.77 -2.86 9.71
CA GLN A 61 -3.55 -2.25 10.24
C GLN A 61 -2.34 -2.55 9.36
N GLU A 62 -2.17 -3.79 8.91
CA GLU A 62 -1.10 -4.18 7.98
C GLU A 62 -1.22 -3.38 6.67
N SER A 63 -2.41 -3.35 6.09
CA SER A 63 -2.67 -2.64 4.83
C SER A 63 -2.32 -1.15 4.93
N MET A 64 -2.74 -0.51 6.03
CA MET A 64 -2.41 0.90 6.29
C MET A 64 -0.91 1.11 6.51
N ALA A 65 -0.24 0.20 7.23
CA ALA A 65 1.20 0.28 7.46
C ALA A 65 2.01 0.16 6.16
N VAL A 66 1.60 -0.75 5.26
CA VAL A 66 2.26 -0.90 3.96
C VAL A 66 2.06 0.36 3.10
N LEU A 67 0.84 0.91 3.00
CA LEU A 67 0.60 2.15 2.26
C LEU A 67 1.42 3.32 2.83
N GLN A 68 1.51 3.44 4.15
CA GLN A 68 2.35 4.46 4.79
C GLN A 68 3.82 4.29 4.41
N ARG A 69 4.32 3.04 4.41
CA ARG A 69 5.71 2.76 4.04
C ARG A 69 5.98 3.09 2.57
N LEU A 70 5.06 2.72 1.67
CA LEU A 70 5.17 3.05 0.24
C LEU A 70 5.23 4.56 0.02
N MET A 71 4.35 5.32 0.69
CA MET A 71 4.39 6.79 0.67
C MET A 71 5.76 7.32 1.12
N GLN A 72 6.31 6.82 2.24
CA GLN A 72 7.63 7.23 2.73
C GLN A 72 8.74 6.95 1.71
N MET A 73 8.75 5.75 1.12
CA MET A 73 9.74 5.37 0.10
C MET A 73 9.64 6.27 -1.13
N THR A 74 8.44 6.55 -1.63
CA THR A 74 8.26 7.44 -2.77
C THR A 74 8.74 8.87 -2.48
N LYS A 75 8.56 9.36 -1.24
CA LYS A 75 9.14 10.64 -0.80
C LYS A 75 10.66 10.59 -0.76
N GLN A 76 11.23 9.55 -0.14
CA GLN A 76 12.68 9.33 -0.03
C GLN A 76 13.37 9.30 -1.40
N TYR A 77 12.76 8.63 -2.37
CA TYR A 77 13.30 8.47 -3.73
C TYR A 77 12.82 9.54 -4.72
N LYS A 78 12.20 10.62 -4.24
CA LYS A 78 11.80 11.79 -5.05
C LYS A 78 10.85 11.42 -6.20
N GLN A 79 9.81 10.65 -5.89
CA GLN A 79 8.73 10.29 -6.81
C GLN A 79 7.44 11.05 -6.41
N PRO A 80 7.34 12.36 -6.70
CA PRO A 80 6.32 13.22 -6.11
C PRO A 80 4.90 12.89 -6.55
N GLU A 81 4.68 12.53 -7.83
CA GLU A 81 3.35 12.17 -8.33
C GLU A 81 2.83 10.91 -7.63
N LEU A 82 3.67 9.87 -7.59
CA LEU A 82 3.32 8.60 -6.96
C LEU A 82 3.14 8.75 -5.44
N SER A 83 3.96 9.59 -4.80
CA SER A 83 3.78 9.93 -3.39
C SER A 83 2.43 10.59 -3.13
N ALA A 84 2.02 11.54 -3.98
CA ALA A 84 0.76 12.27 -3.80
C ALA A 84 -0.46 11.34 -3.99
N GLU A 85 -0.38 10.42 -4.96
CA GLU A 85 -1.41 9.40 -5.19
C GLU A 85 -1.61 8.51 -3.96
N ILE A 86 -0.52 7.94 -3.41
CA ILE A 86 -0.58 7.05 -2.25
C ILE A 86 -1.00 7.82 -1.00
N GLU A 87 -0.51 9.05 -0.81
CA GLU A 87 -0.88 9.91 0.31
C GLU A 87 -2.39 10.19 0.33
N LYS A 88 -2.97 10.51 -0.83
CA LYS A 88 -4.42 10.69 -0.96
C LYS A 88 -5.17 9.43 -0.55
N VAL A 89 -4.80 8.27 -1.09
CA VAL A 89 -5.45 6.99 -0.76
C VAL A 89 -5.36 6.68 0.73
N PHE A 90 -4.17 6.86 1.33
CA PHE A 90 -3.95 6.61 2.75
C PHE A 90 -4.87 7.47 3.62
N TYR A 91 -4.96 8.78 3.35
CA TYR A 91 -5.82 9.66 4.14
C TYR A 91 -7.32 9.42 3.91
N ASP A 92 -7.72 9.08 2.69
CA ASP A 92 -9.11 8.71 2.37
C ASP A 92 -9.57 7.51 3.23
N TYR A 93 -8.73 6.47 3.34
CA TYR A 93 -9.03 5.30 4.18
C TYR A 93 -8.87 5.55 5.67
N MET A 94 -7.86 6.32 6.10
CA MET A 94 -7.71 6.70 7.50
C MET A 94 -8.98 7.40 8.02
N SER A 95 -9.52 8.34 7.24
CA SER A 95 -10.79 9.02 7.54
C SER A 95 -11.97 8.05 7.58
N THR A 96 -12.09 7.19 6.56
CA THR A 96 -13.18 6.21 6.46
C THR A 96 -13.22 5.26 7.65
N LEU A 97 -12.05 4.80 8.12
CA LEU A 97 -11.93 3.87 9.24
C LEU A 97 -12.22 4.55 10.59
N GLN A 98 -11.89 5.83 10.76
CA GLN A 98 -12.20 6.59 11.98
C GLN A 98 -13.69 6.92 12.16
N LEU A 99 -14.46 6.92 11.07
CA LEU A 99 -15.90 7.22 11.09
C LEU A 99 -16.78 5.99 11.38
N LYS A 100 -16.20 4.78 11.44
CA LYS A 100 -16.91 3.52 11.69
C LYS A 100 -16.94 3.15 13.16
#